data_AF-A0A428XX65-F1
#
_entry.id   AF-A0A428XX65-F1
#
_cell.length_a   1.000
_cell.length_b   1.000
_cell.length_c   1.000
_cell.angle_alpha   90.00
_cell.angle_beta   90.00
_cell.angle_gamma   90.00
#
_symmetry.space_group_name_H-M   'P 1'
#
loop_
_entity.id
_entity.type
_entity.pdbx_description
1 polymer ?
#
loop_
_entity_poly.entity_id
_entity_poly.type
_entity_poly.pdbx_seq_one_letter_code
_entity_poly.pdbx_strand_id
1 'polypeptide(L)'
;MVLLVSGGALALAEPVQAYRRSTVGVVPGSAFLQPEDLGGVAGRQVDDEYAKYLRPPLPGGAARYRSQASLRAEGTIVIDYPTADFHTTLVEHVGTYRGAGAARYLRELRRALPRCGGRTDEVGQWTVVRTGVAGRDSLLIRLRERWEYPDGQPLTHTTYVIVARVGRAVVVLADLGWEYASGNRATIQRLIGPALRRAATLGRAEV
;
A
#
# COMPACT_ATOMS: atom_id res chain seq x y z
N MET A 1 -11.78 -22.99 -67.00
CA MET A 1 -11.28 -23.47 -65.69
C MET A 1 -10.56 -22.29 -65.03
N VAL A 2 -11.00 -21.95 -63.83
CA VAL A 2 -10.92 -20.62 -63.21
C VAL A 2 -9.57 -20.39 -62.52
N LEU A 3 -8.99 -19.20 -62.69
CA LEU A 3 -7.90 -18.66 -61.87
C LEU A 3 -8.41 -18.40 -60.44
N LEU A 4 -7.71 -18.91 -59.43
CA LEU A 4 -7.87 -18.49 -58.04
C LEU A 4 -6.53 -17.98 -57.51
N VAL A 5 -6.39 -16.66 -57.51
CA VAL A 5 -5.35 -15.91 -56.80
C VAL A 5 -5.80 -15.86 -55.33
N SER A 6 -5.06 -16.51 -54.44
CA SER A 6 -5.31 -16.42 -52.99
C SER A 6 -4.58 -15.19 -52.44
N GLY A 7 -5.38 -14.22 -51.96
CA GLY A 7 -4.91 -12.96 -51.41
C GLY A 7 -4.19 -13.10 -50.09
N GLY A 8 -3.14 -12.28 -49.92
CA GLY A 8 -2.49 -12.06 -48.65
C GLY A 8 -3.38 -11.27 -47.70
N ALA A 9 -3.50 -11.75 -46.47
CA ALA A 9 -3.92 -10.95 -45.34
C ALA A 9 -2.66 -10.57 -44.56
N LEU A 10 -2.17 -9.34 -44.78
CA LEU A 10 -1.28 -8.67 -43.85
C LEU A 10 -2.08 -8.45 -42.56
N ALA A 11 -1.77 -9.23 -41.53
CA ALA A 11 -2.23 -8.96 -40.17
C ALA A 11 -1.62 -7.61 -39.76
N LEU A 12 -2.44 -6.57 -39.78
CA LEU A 12 -2.11 -5.29 -39.16
C LEU A 12 -1.96 -5.56 -37.67
N ALA A 13 -0.72 -5.55 -37.18
CA ALA A 13 -0.43 -5.54 -35.76
C ALA A 13 -1.18 -4.37 -35.15
N GLU A 14 -2.14 -4.67 -34.27
CA GLU A 14 -2.82 -3.63 -33.51
C GLU A 14 -1.77 -2.81 -32.77
N PRO A 15 -1.87 -1.47 -32.79
CA PRO A 15 -0.92 -0.64 -32.07
C PRO A 15 -1.01 -1.00 -30.59
N VAL A 16 0.10 -1.51 -30.07
CA VAL A 16 0.34 -1.75 -28.65
C VAL A 16 -0.16 -0.52 -27.90
N GLN A 17 -1.24 -0.75 -27.15
CA GLN A 17 -1.95 0.20 -26.32
C GLN A 17 -0.92 1.06 -25.59
N ALA A 18 -0.91 2.36 -25.91
CA ALA A 18 0.05 3.30 -25.36
C ALA A 18 0.03 3.20 -23.83
N TYR A 19 1.09 2.63 -23.26
CA TYR A 19 1.35 2.63 -21.83
C TYR A 19 1.33 4.10 -21.41
N ARG A 20 0.28 4.53 -20.69
CA ARG A 20 0.33 5.82 -20.00
C ARG A 20 1.54 5.74 -19.08
N ARG A 21 2.61 6.47 -19.40
CA ARG A 21 3.65 6.76 -18.42
C ARG A 21 2.94 7.31 -17.19
N SER A 22 2.99 6.59 -16.09
CA SER A 22 2.57 7.15 -14.80
C SER A 22 3.34 8.46 -14.62
N THR A 23 2.63 9.55 -14.39
CA THR A 23 3.24 10.85 -14.08
C THR A 23 3.79 10.89 -12.65
N VAL A 24 3.58 9.81 -11.91
CA VAL A 24 4.09 9.57 -10.57
C VAL A 24 5.48 8.93 -10.70
N GLY A 25 6.49 9.61 -10.16
CA GLY A 25 7.86 9.11 -10.09
C GLY A 25 8.03 7.94 -9.11
N VAL A 26 9.25 7.46 -9.00
CA VAL A 26 9.60 6.32 -8.14
C VAL A 26 10.23 6.83 -6.83
N VAL A 27 9.82 6.27 -5.70
CA VAL A 27 10.48 6.50 -4.40
C VAL A 27 11.80 5.72 -4.35
N PRO A 28 12.94 6.36 -4.00
CA PRO A 28 14.21 5.67 -3.87
C PRO A 28 14.17 4.59 -2.78
N GLY A 29 14.86 3.47 -3.01
CA GLY A 29 14.90 2.32 -2.10
C GLY A 29 15.32 2.66 -0.66
N SER A 30 16.19 3.67 -0.49
CA SER A 30 16.67 4.14 0.81
C SER A 30 15.59 4.80 1.69
N ALA A 31 14.43 5.10 1.13
CA ALA A 31 13.31 5.68 1.87
C ALA A 31 12.38 4.64 2.52
N PHE A 32 12.59 3.35 2.24
CA PHE A 32 11.91 2.24 2.89
C PHE A 32 12.71 1.69 4.07
N LEU A 33 12.12 0.81 4.86
CA LEU A 33 12.83 -0.02 5.84
C LEU A 33 14.00 -0.75 5.19
N GLN A 34 15.16 -0.67 5.84
CA GLN A 34 16.39 -1.31 5.38
C GLN A 34 16.70 -2.56 6.20
N PRO A 35 17.59 -3.45 5.73
CA PRO A 35 17.99 -4.64 6.47
C PRO A 35 18.40 -4.38 7.93
N GLU A 36 19.10 -3.28 8.20
CA GLU A 36 19.48 -2.90 9.57
C GLU A 36 18.29 -2.53 10.47
N ASP A 37 17.14 -2.14 9.92
CA ASP A 37 15.90 -1.91 10.66
C ASP A 37 15.11 -3.22 10.88
N LEU A 38 15.46 -4.27 10.14
CA LEU A 38 14.71 -5.52 9.98
C LEU A 38 15.48 -6.77 10.48
N GLY A 39 16.62 -6.59 11.16
CA GLY A 39 17.42 -7.71 11.64
C GLY A 39 18.11 -8.49 10.51
N GLY A 40 18.48 -7.82 9.42
CA GLY A 40 19.20 -8.39 8.28
C GLY A 40 18.31 -8.79 7.10
N VAL A 41 16.98 -8.71 7.24
CA VAL A 41 16.05 -9.07 6.16
C VAL A 41 15.87 -7.91 5.19
N ALA A 42 15.99 -8.19 3.89
CA ALA A 42 15.72 -7.21 2.84
C ALA A 42 14.25 -7.24 2.40
N GLY A 43 13.69 -6.07 2.14
CA GLY A 43 12.43 -5.96 1.41
C GLY A 43 12.64 -6.15 -0.09
N ARG A 44 11.60 -6.62 -0.77
CA ARG A 44 11.55 -6.75 -2.24
C ARG A 44 10.44 -5.92 -2.83
N GLN A 45 10.65 -5.42 -4.04
CA GLN A 45 9.57 -4.79 -4.80
C GLN A 45 8.51 -5.83 -5.18
N VAL A 46 7.29 -5.35 -5.35
CA VAL A 46 6.14 -6.16 -5.78
C VAL A 46 5.40 -5.43 -6.89
N ASP A 47 4.63 -6.19 -7.66
CA ASP A 47 3.74 -5.65 -8.67
C ASP A 47 2.63 -4.76 -8.07
N ASP A 48 1.93 -4.06 -8.96
CA ASP A 48 0.87 -3.10 -8.64
C ASP A 48 -0.43 -3.76 -8.16
N GLU A 49 -0.57 -5.08 -8.27
CA GLU A 49 -1.75 -5.82 -7.82
C GLU A 49 -1.62 -6.30 -6.36
N TYR A 50 -0.42 -6.70 -5.93
CA TYR A 50 -0.18 -7.27 -4.61
C TYR A 50 -0.62 -6.37 -3.46
N ALA A 51 -1.69 -6.72 -2.74
CA ALA A 51 -2.22 -5.90 -1.64
C ALA A 51 -2.54 -4.44 -2.04
N LYS A 52 -3.00 -4.21 -3.28
CA LYS A 52 -3.36 -2.88 -3.83
C LYS A 52 -4.27 -2.04 -2.92
N TYR A 53 -5.18 -2.68 -2.17
CA TYR A 53 -6.08 -2.01 -1.25
C TYR A 53 -5.39 -1.41 -0.01
N LEU A 54 -4.12 -1.72 0.22
CA LEU A 54 -3.27 -1.16 1.27
C LEU A 54 -2.38 0.00 0.77
N ARG A 55 -2.40 0.37 -0.52
CA ARG A 55 -1.30 1.12 -1.18
C ARG A 55 -1.76 2.34 -2.01
N PRO A 56 -2.10 3.48 -1.37
CA PRO A 56 -2.40 3.61 0.05
C PRO A 56 -3.88 3.20 0.32
N PRO A 57 -4.33 3.09 1.59
CA PRO A 57 -5.73 2.77 1.87
C PRO A 57 -6.69 3.86 1.37
N LEU A 58 -7.65 3.47 0.52
CA LEU A 58 -8.65 4.38 -0.06
C LEU A 58 -10.09 3.91 0.20
N PRO A 59 -10.52 3.74 1.47
CA PRO A 59 -11.89 3.37 1.76
C PRO A 59 -12.89 4.34 1.11
N GLY A 60 -13.90 3.79 0.45
CA GLY A 60 -14.89 4.55 -0.33
C GLY A 60 -14.46 4.96 -1.73
N GLY A 61 -13.30 4.49 -2.20
CA GLY A 61 -12.80 4.66 -3.56
C GLY A 61 -11.92 5.89 -3.78
N ALA A 62 -10.98 5.77 -4.73
CA ALA A 62 -9.96 6.78 -5.03
C ALA A 62 -10.53 8.15 -5.43
N ALA A 63 -11.69 8.19 -6.09
CA ALA A 63 -12.36 9.43 -6.51
C ALA A 63 -12.68 10.39 -5.35
N ARG A 64 -12.71 9.90 -4.11
CA ARG A 64 -12.95 10.72 -2.90
C ARG A 64 -11.69 11.42 -2.38
N TYR A 65 -10.51 11.07 -2.89
CA TYR A 65 -9.22 11.54 -2.40
C TYR A 65 -8.61 12.54 -3.37
N ARG A 66 -8.96 13.81 -3.19
CA ARG A 66 -8.39 14.88 -4.02
C ARG A 66 -6.88 15.04 -3.78
N SER A 67 -6.35 14.51 -2.68
CA SER A 67 -4.90 14.43 -2.46
C SER A 67 -4.15 13.64 -3.54
N GLN A 68 -4.80 12.70 -4.23
CA GLN A 68 -4.17 11.87 -5.26
C GLN A 68 -3.64 12.70 -6.43
N ALA A 69 -4.31 13.81 -6.77
CA ALA A 69 -3.81 14.74 -7.79
C ALA A 69 -2.47 15.42 -7.42
N SER A 70 -2.08 15.38 -6.14
CA SER A 70 -0.81 15.93 -5.64
C SER A 70 0.27 14.86 -5.46
N LEU A 71 -0.02 13.58 -5.72
CA LEU A 71 0.97 12.50 -5.63
C LEU A 71 2.08 12.76 -6.65
N ARG A 72 3.33 12.71 -6.19
CA ARG A 72 4.52 13.00 -6.99
C ARG A 72 5.30 11.74 -7.29
N ALA A 73 5.52 10.91 -6.29
CA ALA A 73 6.22 9.65 -6.42
C ALA A 73 5.70 8.65 -5.39
N GLU A 74 5.71 7.37 -5.73
CA GLU A 74 5.35 6.30 -4.81
C GLU A 74 6.23 5.07 -5.00
N GLY A 75 6.12 4.13 -4.08
CA GLY A 75 6.69 2.81 -4.20
C GLY A 75 6.24 1.91 -3.06
N THR A 76 6.41 0.61 -3.25
CA THR A 76 6.01 -0.40 -2.28
C THR A 76 7.07 -1.49 -2.21
N ILE A 77 7.34 -1.96 -0.99
CA ILE A 77 8.07 -3.19 -0.74
C ILE A 77 7.23 -4.17 0.08
N VAL A 78 7.56 -5.45 -0.07
CA VAL A 78 7.11 -6.54 0.80
C VAL A 78 8.31 -7.11 1.54
N ILE A 79 8.10 -7.47 2.80
CA ILE A 79 9.13 -8.02 3.68
C ILE A 79 8.58 -9.30 4.31
N ASP A 80 9.28 -10.41 4.11
CA ASP A 80 9.02 -11.66 4.82
C ASP A 80 9.74 -11.60 6.18
N TYR A 81 9.05 -11.04 7.18
CA TYR A 81 9.63 -10.62 8.44
C TYR A 81 9.62 -11.74 9.50
N PRO A 82 10.78 -12.14 10.05
CA PRO A 82 10.85 -13.17 11.06
C PRO A 82 10.26 -12.68 12.39
N THR A 83 9.55 -13.57 13.04
CA THR A 83 8.99 -13.44 14.40
C THR A 83 9.54 -14.55 15.28
N ALA A 84 9.23 -14.54 16.58
CA ALA A 84 9.74 -15.56 17.50
C ALA A 84 9.28 -16.98 17.12
N ASP A 85 8.04 -17.11 16.64
CA ASP A 85 7.39 -18.40 16.40
C ASP A 85 7.39 -18.79 14.92
N PHE A 86 7.37 -17.80 14.01
CA PHE A 86 7.35 -18.02 12.55
C PHE A 86 7.79 -16.76 11.78
N HIS A 87 7.25 -16.48 10.59
CA HIS A 87 7.36 -15.19 9.92
C HIS A 87 5.98 -14.55 9.66
N THR A 88 5.97 -13.28 9.30
CA THR A 88 4.80 -12.55 8.82
C THR A 88 5.16 -11.77 7.57
N THR A 89 4.20 -11.54 6.68
CA THR A 89 4.37 -10.66 5.54
C THR A 89 4.03 -9.22 5.94
N LEU A 90 5.00 -8.33 5.81
CA LEU A 90 4.80 -6.89 5.94
C LEU A 90 4.71 -6.24 4.55
N VAL A 91 3.83 -5.25 4.42
CA VAL A 91 3.78 -4.34 3.27
C VAL A 91 4.14 -2.95 3.76
N GLU A 92 5.17 -2.35 3.16
CA GLU A 92 5.46 -0.93 3.32
C GLU A 92 5.21 -0.21 2.00
N HIS A 93 4.36 0.81 2.05
CA HIS A 93 4.12 1.71 0.93
C HIS A 93 4.48 3.14 1.34
N VAL A 94 5.20 3.83 0.46
CA VAL A 94 5.60 5.23 0.65
C VAL A 94 5.09 6.05 -0.52
N GLY A 95 4.31 7.07 -0.23
CA GLY A 95 3.84 8.05 -1.22
C GLY A 95 4.29 9.47 -0.86
N THR A 96 4.84 10.21 -1.81
CA THR A 96 5.26 11.61 -1.64
C THR A 96 4.33 12.55 -2.39
N TYR A 97 4.05 13.70 -1.79
CA TYR A 97 3.04 14.62 -2.29
C TYR A 97 3.58 16.04 -2.45
N ARG A 98 3.06 16.78 -3.42
CA ARG A 98 3.29 18.21 -3.57
C ARG A 98 2.53 19.00 -2.49
N GLY A 99 3.13 20.09 -2.01
CA GLY A 99 2.52 21.03 -1.07
C GLY A 99 1.91 20.34 0.16
N ALA A 100 0.62 20.62 0.42
CA ALA A 100 -0.11 20.05 1.55
C ALA A 100 -0.75 18.68 1.27
N GLY A 101 -0.43 18.02 0.14
CA GLY A 101 -1.10 16.80 -0.33
C GLY A 101 -1.08 15.64 0.67
N ALA A 102 0.07 15.37 1.31
CA ALA A 102 0.17 14.29 2.31
C ALA A 102 -0.71 14.55 3.54
N ALA A 103 -0.74 15.80 4.03
CA ALA A 103 -1.62 16.19 5.13
C ALA A 103 -3.09 16.15 4.73
N ARG A 104 -3.41 16.50 3.48
CA ARG A 104 -4.74 16.38 2.91
C ARG A 104 -5.19 14.93 2.83
N TYR A 105 -4.34 14.03 2.32
CA TYR A 105 -4.61 12.59 2.26
C TYR A 105 -5.02 12.05 3.64
N LEU A 106 -4.23 12.34 4.68
CA LEU A 106 -4.51 11.83 6.01
C LEU A 106 -5.84 12.37 6.58
N ARG A 107 -6.19 13.63 6.28
CA ARG A 107 -7.51 14.18 6.65
C ARG A 107 -8.65 13.53 5.89
N GLU A 108 -8.47 13.25 4.59
CA GLU A 108 -9.45 12.57 3.74
C GLU A 108 -9.67 11.14 4.23
N LEU A 109 -8.60 10.40 4.52
CA LEU A 109 -8.66 9.05 5.10
C LEU A 109 -9.42 9.01 6.43
N ARG A 110 -9.11 9.92 7.36
CA ARG A 110 -9.82 10.05 8.66
C ARG A 110 -11.32 10.27 8.49
N ARG A 111 -11.72 11.01 7.46
CA ARG A 111 -13.13 11.30 7.17
C ARG A 111 -13.82 10.14 6.45
N ALA A 112 -13.10 9.45 5.58
CA ALA A 112 -13.65 8.35 4.78
C ALA A 112 -13.95 7.12 5.63
N LEU A 113 -13.04 6.73 6.53
CA LEU A 113 -13.18 5.54 7.38
C LEU A 113 -14.55 5.43 8.10
N PRO A 114 -15.04 6.44 8.84
CA PRO A 114 -16.35 6.37 9.47
C PRO A 114 -17.51 6.52 8.47
N ARG A 115 -17.35 7.32 7.41
CA ARG A 115 -18.43 7.62 6.45
C ARG A 115 -18.78 6.45 5.55
N CYS A 116 -17.81 5.59 5.26
CA CYS A 116 -18.03 4.38 4.49
C CYS A 116 -18.48 3.20 5.38
N GLY A 117 -18.78 3.44 6.66
CA GLY A 117 -19.08 2.37 7.63
C GLY A 117 -17.92 1.39 7.82
N GLY A 118 -16.69 1.83 7.51
CA GLY A 118 -15.54 0.95 7.41
C GLY A 118 -15.54 0.01 6.21
N ARG A 119 -16.57 -0.04 5.37
CA ARG A 119 -16.60 -0.97 4.24
C ARG A 119 -15.79 -0.43 3.07
N THR A 120 -14.89 -1.25 2.55
CA THR A 120 -14.56 -1.20 1.12
C THR A 120 -15.51 -2.11 0.36
N ASP A 121 -15.57 -1.81 -0.92
CA ASP A 121 -16.50 -2.29 -1.92
C ASP A 121 -16.46 -3.83 -1.99
N GLU A 122 -15.29 -4.45 -1.75
CA GLU A 122 -15.09 -5.92 -1.85
C GLU A 122 -14.07 -6.54 -0.84
N VAL A 123 -13.31 -5.76 -0.04
CA VAL A 123 -12.14 -6.31 0.69
C VAL A 123 -12.43 -6.61 2.17
N GLY A 124 -13.15 -5.76 2.88
CA GLY A 124 -13.45 -6.01 4.30
C GLY A 124 -13.88 -4.78 5.09
N GLN A 125 -13.83 -4.89 6.42
CA GLN A 125 -14.22 -3.84 7.35
C GLN A 125 -13.01 -3.16 7.99
N TRP A 126 -12.77 -1.91 7.60
CA TRP A 126 -11.83 -0.98 8.18
C TRP A 126 -12.35 -0.33 9.45
N THR A 127 -11.54 -0.29 10.50
CA THR A 127 -11.85 0.37 11.76
C THR A 127 -10.64 1.17 12.24
N VAL A 128 -10.83 2.43 12.64
CA VAL A 128 -9.78 3.18 13.34
C VAL A 128 -9.63 2.57 14.74
N VAL A 129 -8.45 2.02 15.04
CA VAL A 129 -8.14 1.48 16.36
C VAL A 129 -7.61 2.58 17.27
N ARG A 130 -6.71 3.44 16.75
CA ARG A 130 -6.08 4.51 17.52
C ARG A 130 -5.58 5.62 16.61
N THR A 131 -5.69 6.86 17.06
CA THR A 131 -5.01 8.01 16.44
C THR A 131 -3.72 8.32 17.17
N GLY A 132 -2.72 8.87 16.48
CA GLY A 132 -1.52 9.37 17.14
C GLY A 132 -0.49 8.30 17.54
N VAL A 133 -0.55 7.10 16.95
CA VAL A 133 0.31 5.95 17.30
C VAL A 133 1.80 6.18 17.04
N ALA A 134 2.14 7.04 16.07
CA ALA A 134 3.49 7.44 15.70
C ALA A 134 3.57 8.98 15.54
N GLY A 135 3.01 9.71 16.51
CA GLY A 135 2.88 11.17 16.48
C GLY A 135 1.55 11.66 15.89
N ARG A 136 1.28 12.97 15.99
CA ARG A 136 -0.05 13.58 15.72
C ARG A 136 -0.67 13.23 14.35
N ASP A 137 0.18 13.04 13.35
CA ASP A 137 -0.22 12.74 11.98
C ASP A 137 -0.09 11.25 11.67
N SER A 138 -0.67 10.41 12.53
CA SER A 138 -0.72 8.97 12.33
C SER A 138 -2.04 8.35 12.76
N LEU A 139 -2.33 7.18 12.22
CA LEU A 139 -3.49 6.34 12.47
C LEU A 139 -3.06 4.88 12.53
N LEU A 140 -3.57 4.14 13.52
CA LEU A 140 -3.64 2.69 13.49
C LEU A 140 -5.05 2.28 13.07
N ILE A 141 -5.14 1.52 12.00
CA ILE A 141 -6.36 1.03 11.39
C ILE A 141 -6.30 -0.50 11.39
N ARG A 142 -7.46 -1.13 11.56
CA ARG A 142 -7.65 -2.57 11.44
C ARG A 142 -8.56 -2.87 10.26
N LEU A 143 -8.13 -3.73 9.35
CA LEU A 143 -8.95 -4.32 8.31
C LEU A 143 -9.33 -5.73 8.76
N ARG A 144 -10.64 -5.99 8.88
CA ARG A 144 -11.18 -7.31 9.21
C ARG A 144 -11.84 -7.90 7.97
N GLU A 145 -11.42 -9.10 7.60
CA GLU A 145 -11.86 -9.82 6.42
C GLU A 145 -12.49 -11.15 6.84
N ARG A 146 -13.40 -11.66 6.01
CA ARG A 146 -13.95 -13.02 6.16
C ARG A 146 -13.32 -13.88 5.09
N TRP A 147 -12.57 -14.87 5.52
CA TRP A 147 -11.93 -15.87 4.68
C TRP A 147 -12.56 -17.23 4.97
N GLU A 148 -12.18 -18.23 4.19
CA GLU A 148 -12.58 -19.62 4.40
C GLU A 148 -11.34 -20.50 4.27
N TYR A 149 -11.23 -21.49 5.15
CA TYR A 149 -10.27 -22.57 4.99
C TYR A 149 -10.66 -23.46 3.79
N PRO A 150 -9.75 -24.30 3.26
CA PRO A 150 -10.05 -25.21 2.17
C PRO A 150 -11.18 -26.21 2.48
N ASP A 151 -11.45 -26.49 3.75
CA ASP A 151 -12.55 -27.34 4.21
C ASP A 151 -13.90 -26.59 4.36
N GLY A 152 -13.93 -25.31 3.97
CA GLY A 152 -15.12 -24.45 4.03
C GLY A 152 -15.39 -23.83 5.40
N GLN A 153 -14.53 -24.05 6.40
CA GLN A 153 -14.73 -23.41 7.71
C GLN A 153 -14.45 -21.90 7.63
N PRO A 154 -15.33 -21.06 8.20
CA PRO A 154 -15.15 -19.61 8.17
C PRO A 154 -13.98 -19.19 9.07
N LEU A 155 -13.18 -18.27 8.57
CA LEU A 155 -12.05 -17.66 9.25
C LEU A 155 -12.22 -16.14 9.24
N THR A 156 -11.90 -15.49 10.36
CA THR A 156 -11.70 -14.05 10.36
C THR A 156 -10.22 -13.75 10.22
N HIS A 157 -9.86 -13.08 9.13
CA HIS A 157 -8.51 -12.55 8.95
C HIS A 157 -8.46 -11.08 9.38
N THR A 158 -7.38 -10.68 10.05
CA THR A 158 -7.18 -9.31 10.51
C THR A 158 -5.84 -8.78 10.06
N THR A 159 -5.85 -7.74 9.24
CA THR A 159 -4.67 -6.96 8.88
C THR A 159 -4.62 -5.70 9.75
N TYR A 160 -3.46 -5.41 10.35
CA TYR A 160 -3.22 -4.14 11.03
C TYR A 160 -2.40 -3.21 10.12
N VAL A 161 -2.79 -1.94 10.07
CA VAL A 161 -2.18 -0.94 9.20
C VAL A 161 -1.90 0.33 9.99
N ILE A 162 -0.66 0.80 9.97
CA ILE A 162 -0.32 2.15 10.42
C ILE A 162 -0.15 3.04 9.19
N VAL A 163 -0.89 4.14 9.16
CA VAL A 163 -0.73 5.21 8.17
C VAL A 163 -0.20 6.43 8.91
N ALA A 164 0.98 6.92 8.53
CA ALA A 164 1.60 8.06 9.18
C ALA A 164 2.23 9.03 8.16
N ARG A 165 2.23 10.31 8.50
CA ARG A 165 2.83 11.37 7.68
C ARG A 165 4.16 11.81 8.28
N VAL A 166 5.16 11.99 7.42
CA VAL A 166 6.41 12.67 7.74
C VAL A 166 6.73 13.68 6.65
N GLY A 167 6.69 14.98 6.99
CA GLY A 167 6.83 16.05 6.02
C GLY A 167 5.81 15.92 4.86
N ARG A 168 6.33 15.70 3.65
CA ARG A 168 5.55 15.52 2.41
C ARG A 168 5.29 14.06 2.06
N ALA A 169 5.77 13.11 2.86
CA ALA A 169 5.57 11.69 2.66
C ALA A 169 4.43 11.15 3.55
N VAL A 170 3.75 10.14 3.03
CA VAL A 170 2.86 9.24 3.75
C VAL A 170 3.53 7.86 3.71
N VAL A 171 3.69 7.26 4.88
CA VAL A 171 4.12 5.88 5.04
C VAL A 171 2.92 5.07 5.48
N VAL A 172 2.69 3.96 4.79
CA VAL A 172 1.75 2.92 5.17
C VAL A 172 2.57 1.69 5.50
N LEU A 173 2.43 1.17 6.71
CA LEU A 173 3.04 -0.08 7.13
C LEU A 173 1.94 -1.02 7.60
N ALA A 174 1.80 -2.14 6.91
CA ALA A 174 0.81 -3.16 7.21
C ALA A 174 1.50 -4.49 7.55
N ASP A 175 0.86 -5.25 8.42
CA ASP A 175 1.20 -6.63 8.72
C ASP A 175 0.00 -7.48 8.35
N LEU A 176 0.22 -8.32 7.34
CA LEU A 176 -0.77 -9.16 6.69
C LEU A 176 -0.85 -10.53 7.36
N GLY A 177 -0.01 -10.83 8.34
CA GLY A 177 0.12 -12.18 8.86
C GLY A 177 0.81 -13.12 7.87
N TRP A 178 0.60 -14.42 8.08
CA TRP A 178 1.10 -15.49 7.22
C TRP A 178 0.04 -16.57 7.07
N GLU A 179 -0.14 -17.08 5.85
CA GLU A 179 -1.20 -18.03 5.51
C GLU A 179 -2.55 -17.55 6.06
N TYR A 180 -3.14 -18.31 6.98
CA TYR A 180 -4.44 -18.04 7.60
C TYR A 180 -4.33 -17.21 8.89
N ALA A 181 -3.11 -16.93 9.37
CA ALA A 181 -2.90 -16.14 10.57
C ALA A 181 -3.12 -14.65 10.30
N SER A 182 -3.67 -13.95 11.28
CA SER A 182 -3.80 -12.50 11.25
C SER A 182 -2.46 -11.80 11.49
N GLY A 183 -2.34 -10.56 11.03
CA GLY A 183 -1.16 -9.75 11.28
C GLY A 183 -0.98 -9.34 12.75
N ASN A 184 0.24 -8.97 13.10
CA ASN A 184 0.63 -8.60 14.45
C ASN A 184 0.78 -7.08 14.62
N ARG A 185 -0.16 -6.48 15.35
CA ARG A 185 -0.14 -5.05 15.70
C ARG A 185 1.18 -4.60 16.33
N ALA A 186 1.78 -5.40 17.21
CA ALA A 186 3.00 -5.00 17.93
C ALA A 186 4.21 -4.88 16.98
N THR A 187 4.26 -5.73 15.95
CA THR A 187 5.32 -5.70 14.92
C THR A 187 5.33 -4.35 14.20
N ILE A 188 4.22 -3.92 13.62
CA ILE A 188 4.16 -2.64 12.89
C ILE A 188 4.31 -1.43 13.80
N GLN A 189 3.86 -1.52 15.07
CA GLN A 189 4.08 -0.44 16.03
C GLN A 189 5.56 -0.26 16.38
N ARG A 190 6.35 -1.34 16.38
CA ARG A 190 7.81 -1.28 16.57
C ARG A 190 8.52 -0.71 15.34
N LEU A 191 8.08 -1.09 14.14
CA LEU A 191 8.76 -0.78 12.88
C LEU A 191 8.37 0.58 12.26
N ILE A 192 7.23 1.18 12.64
CA ILE A 192 6.81 2.47 12.06
C ILE A 192 7.80 3.60 12.36
N GLY A 193 8.47 3.59 13.52
CA GLY A 193 9.47 4.60 13.88
C GLY A 193 10.64 4.64 12.89
N PRO A 194 11.34 3.50 12.69
CA PRO A 194 12.35 3.35 11.63
C PRO A 194 11.85 3.74 10.23
N ALA A 195 10.69 3.22 9.80
CA ALA A 195 10.11 3.53 8.49
C ALA A 195 9.93 5.05 8.28
N LEU A 196 9.42 5.76 9.28
CA LEU A 196 9.26 7.22 9.21
C LEU A 196 10.61 7.95 9.15
N ARG A 197 11.67 7.45 9.81
CA ARG A 197 13.01 8.06 9.71
C ARG A 197 13.58 7.93 8.29
N ARG A 198 13.38 6.78 7.64
CA ARG A 198 13.81 6.53 6.25
C ARG A 198 13.04 7.43 5.28
N ALA A 199 11.71 7.46 5.38
CA ALA A 199 10.88 8.29 4.53
C ALA A 199 11.09 9.81 4.74
N ALA A 200 11.55 10.24 5.92
CA ALA A 200 11.87 11.65 6.18
C ALA A 200 12.97 12.22 5.27
N THR A 201 13.81 11.38 4.69
CA THR A 201 14.88 11.79 3.75
C THR A 201 14.30 12.40 2.47
N LEU A 202 13.10 11.98 2.07
CA LEU A 202 12.39 12.50 0.89
C LEU A 202 11.99 13.97 1.02
N GLY A 203 11.90 14.49 2.25
CA GLY A 203 11.60 15.89 2.52
C GLY A 203 12.81 16.82 2.47
N ARG A 204 14.03 16.28 2.35
CA ARG A 204 15.29 17.06 2.40
C ARG A 204 15.95 17.28 1.04
N ALA A 205 15.48 16.61 -0.02
CA ALA A 205 16.09 16.61 -1.35
C ALA A 205 15.65 17.78 -2.27
N GLU A 206 15.14 18.87 -1.71
CA GLU A 206 14.85 20.11 -2.45
C GLU A 206 15.61 21.26 -1.80
N VAL A 207 16.86 21.46 -2.22
CA VAL A 207 17.58 22.74 -2.15
C VAL A 207 18.08 23.04 -3.55
#